data_AF-A0AA88D9P1-F1
#
_entry.id   AF-A0AA88D9P1-F1
#
_cell.length_a   1.000
_cell.length_b   1.000
_cell.length_c   1.000
_cell.angle_alpha   90.00
_cell.angle_beta   90.00
_cell.angle_gamma   90.00
#
_symmetry.space_group_name_H-M   'P 1'
#
loop_
_entity.id
_entity.type
_entity.pdbx_description
1 polymer ?
#
loop_
_entity_poly.entity_id
_entity_poly.type
_entity_poly.pdbx_seq_one_letter_code
_entity_poly.pdbx_strand_id
1 'polypeptide(L)'
;MSSANRRLRDIFSKSFPAEAKSNVKVKAKDAVNSLASSSSTDETQLQKLVNKFKQSCEDRRFRRQRRPYRLIVRRLAANNKFSMIEDVLESQKKYDDIRVEGFGMRLISLYGASGMLEHAQKVFDEMPELNCERTIKSFNALLKAALDAKKFDKVVEIFKEFPSRVSIEPDMISYNIVIHALCEMGSVDDALLVVHELEDSGKEPGLVTFNTILNALYKNGRFQEGERMWAMMERKNVVPDVRSYNTKLRGIFVHDGGLEADEVVREMGSKGIKPDVFSYNALISGYCDRGNLMEAKKWYGEIKKNECTPNLVTFAALIPACCNAGDLDVAYELCLEAINCRPFLKAEVFKLVVDGLAENGKSEEASKLVESVNSAKYLNYKLLLPMIK
;
A
#
# COMPACT_ATOMS: atom_id res chain seq x y z
N MET A 1 30.36 2.37 20.97
CA MET A 1 29.00 1.89 20.63
C MET A 1 28.05 2.39 21.71
N SER A 2 27.03 3.16 21.36
CA SER A 2 26.01 3.61 22.33
C SER A 2 25.29 2.40 22.94
N SER A 3 24.81 2.54 24.19
CA SER A 3 24.01 1.50 24.88
C SER A 3 22.83 1.01 24.01
N ALA A 4 22.20 1.92 23.27
CA ALA A 4 21.12 1.63 22.32
C ALA A 4 21.54 0.67 21.18
N ASN A 5 22.71 0.88 20.55
CA ASN A 5 23.19 0.01 19.47
C ASN A 5 23.48 -1.42 19.93
N ARG A 6 23.82 -1.62 21.22
CA ARG A 6 23.98 -2.96 21.80
C ARG A 6 22.61 -3.63 22.01
N ARG A 7 21.64 -2.92 22.58
CA ARG A 7 20.27 -3.43 22.79
C ARG A 7 19.57 -3.79 21.49
N LEU A 8 19.73 -2.97 20.46
CA LEU A 8 19.25 -3.25 19.10
C LEU A 8 19.84 -4.55 18.55
N ARG A 9 21.16 -4.75 18.65
CA ARG A 9 21.78 -6.01 18.23
C ARG A 9 21.19 -7.21 18.99
N ASP A 10 20.94 -7.08 20.29
CA ASP A 10 20.41 -8.16 21.11
C ASP A 10 18.96 -8.53 20.72
N ILE A 11 18.08 -7.52 20.52
CA ILE A 11 16.68 -7.70 20.07
C ILE A 11 16.63 -8.59 18.83
N PHE A 12 17.50 -8.30 17.87
CA PHE A 12 17.43 -8.95 16.57
C PHE A 12 18.44 -10.09 16.35
N SER A 13 19.26 -10.41 17.34
CA SER A 13 20.14 -11.59 17.32
C SER A 13 19.39 -12.87 17.71
N LYS A 14 18.26 -12.72 18.40
CA LYS A 14 17.42 -13.82 18.91
C LYS A 14 16.30 -14.23 17.94
N SER A 15 16.04 -13.45 16.89
CA SER A 15 14.82 -13.54 16.06
C SER A 15 14.99 -14.07 14.64
N PHE A 16 16.17 -14.61 14.28
CA PHE A 16 16.33 -15.34 13.02
C PHE A 16 16.55 -16.84 13.27
N PRO A 17 15.56 -17.71 13.00
CA PRO A 17 15.85 -19.12 12.74
C PRO A 17 16.69 -19.23 11.47
N ALA A 18 17.70 -20.10 11.47
CA ALA A 18 18.48 -20.42 10.29
C ALA A 18 17.56 -20.91 9.15
N GLU A 19 17.69 -20.28 7.98
CA GLU A 19 17.27 -20.72 6.64
C GLU A 19 16.12 -21.75 6.57
N ALA A 20 14.87 -21.27 6.59
CA ALA A 20 13.76 -22.06 6.05
C ALA A 20 13.84 -22.07 4.51
N LYS A 21 14.50 -23.10 3.95
CA LYS A 21 14.49 -23.39 2.52
C LYS A 21 13.05 -23.64 2.04
N SER A 22 12.44 -22.66 1.37
CA SER A 22 11.18 -22.84 0.67
C SER A 22 11.41 -23.56 -0.67
N ASN A 23 11.25 -24.88 -0.66
CA ASN A 23 11.14 -25.68 -1.87
C ASN A 23 9.78 -25.44 -2.53
N VAL A 24 9.71 -24.49 -3.47
CA VAL A 24 8.61 -24.41 -4.44
C VAL A 24 9.19 -24.64 -5.84
N LYS A 25 9.11 -25.89 -6.30
CA LYS A 25 9.38 -26.26 -7.70
C LYS A 25 8.31 -25.64 -8.59
N VAL A 26 8.62 -24.51 -9.23
CA VAL A 26 7.85 -24.00 -10.37
C VAL A 26 8.25 -24.79 -11.61
N LYS A 27 7.39 -25.71 -12.05
CA LYS A 27 7.42 -26.22 -13.42
C LYS A 27 6.77 -25.17 -14.31
N ALA A 28 7.58 -24.41 -15.03
CA ALA A 28 7.16 -23.67 -16.22
C ALA A 28 8.12 -24.03 -17.36
N LYS A 29 7.76 -25.08 -18.10
CA LYS A 29 8.23 -25.31 -19.46
C LYS A 29 6.98 -25.48 -20.31
N ASP A 30 7.05 -24.89 -21.50
CA ASP A 30 6.15 -25.06 -22.65
C ASP A 30 5.02 -24.03 -22.79
N ALA A 31 5.42 -22.81 -23.18
CA ALA A 31 4.67 -21.93 -24.09
C ALA A 31 5.61 -20.85 -24.67
N VAL A 32 6.75 -21.27 -25.23
CA VAL A 32 7.65 -20.39 -25.98
C VAL A 32 7.45 -20.72 -27.46
N ASN A 33 6.71 -19.87 -28.16
CA ASN A 33 6.79 -19.56 -29.60
C ASN A 33 5.43 -19.13 -30.19
N SER A 34 4.93 -17.96 -29.79
CA SER A 34 4.00 -17.17 -30.64
C SER A 34 3.90 -15.66 -30.31
N LEU A 35 4.69 -15.11 -29.38
CA LEU A 35 4.59 -13.71 -28.89
C LEU A 35 5.74 -12.78 -29.33
N ALA A 36 6.59 -13.20 -30.27
CA ALA A 36 7.80 -12.47 -30.61
C ALA A 36 7.59 -11.20 -31.48
N SER A 37 6.39 -10.96 -32.02
CA SER A 37 6.13 -9.81 -32.91
C SER A 37 5.53 -8.58 -32.21
N SER A 38 4.92 -8.73 -31.03
CA SER A 38 4.33 -7.60 -30.28
C SER A 38 5.27 -6.96 -29.26
N SER A 39 6.32 -7.67 -28.82
CA SER A 39 7.26 -7.21 -27.79
C SER A 39 8.31 -6.20 -28.29
N SER A 40 8.77 -6.32 -29.54
CA SER A 40 9.82 -5.46 -30.10
C SER A 40 9.34 -4.02 -30.36
N THR A 41 8.08 -3.85 -30.75
CA THR A 41 7.50 -2.54 -31.07
C THR A 41 7.29 -1.71 -29.81
N ASP A 42 6.82 -2.33 -28.73
CA ASP A 42 6.63 -1.67 -27.44
C ASP A 42 7.97 -1.29 -26.78
N GLU A 43 8.97 -2.18 -26.86
CA GLU A 43 10.33 -1.89 -26.39
C GLU A 43 10.98 -0.72 -27.14
N THR A 44 10.81 -0.66 -28.47
CA THR A 44 11.29 0.47 -29.27
C THR A 44 10.59 1.78 -28.89
N GLN A 45 9.29 1.74 -28.57
CA GLN A 45 8.55 2.91 -28.09
C GLN A 45 9.00 3.36 -26.70
N LEU A 46 9.24 2.43 -25.78
CA LEU A 46 9.79 2.72 -24.46
C LEU A 46 11.19 3.33 -24.55
N GLN A 47 12.04 2.85 -25.47
CA GLN A 47 13.37 3.41 -25.68
C GLN A 47 13.31 4.85 -26.23
N LYS A 48 12.42 5.12 -27.19
CA LYS A 48 12.16 6.50 -27.66
C LYS A 48 11.71 7.41 -26.52
N LEU A 49 10.87 6.90 -25.61
CA LEU A 49 10.43 7.64 -24.43
C LEU A 49 11.60 7.96 -23.48
N VAL A 50 12.47 6.98 -23.20
CA VAL A 50 13.68 7.18 -22.38
C VAL A 50 14.59 8.24 -23.00
N ASN A 51 14.84 8.17 -24.30
CA ASN A 51 15.69 9.13 -25.01
C ASN A 51 15.11 10.55 -24.93
N LYS A 52 13.78 10.69 -25.15
CA LYS A 52 13.09 11.99 -25.03
C LYS A 52 13.12 12.53 -23.59
N PHE A 53 13.00 11.65 -22.60
CA PHE A 53 13.11 12.04 -21.20
C PHE A 53 14.50 12.57 -20.86
N LYS A 54 15.56 11.87 -21.29
CA LYS A 54 16.95 12.31 -21.12
C LYS A 54 17.22 13.65 -21.79
N GLN A 55 16.72 13.84 -23.02
CA GLN A 55 16.81 15.14 -23.70
C GLN A 55 16.10 16.25 -22.91
N SER A 56 14.95 15.96 -22.30
CA SER A 56 14.23 16.92 -21.46
C SER A 56 14.99 17.25 -20.16
N CYS A 57 15.81 16.32 -19.66
CA CYS A 57 16.64 16.53 -18.48
C CYS A 57 17.78 17.52 -18.69
N GLU A 58 18.10 17.92 -19.92
CA GLU A 58 19.07 19.01 -20.17
C GLU A 58 18.55 20.35 -19.61
N ASP A 59 17.23 20.57 -19.54
CA ASP A 59 16.64 21.72 -18.85
C ASP A 59 16.61 21.50 -17.32
N ARG A 60 17.28 22.38 -16.58
CA ARG A 60 17.28 22.40 -15.11
C ARG A 60 15.86 22.50 -14.51
N ARG A 61 14.94 23.22 -15.15
CA ARG A 61 13.55 23.35 -14.68
C ARG A 61 12.81 22.01 -14.74
N PHE A 62 13.10 21.20 -15.75
CA PHE A 62 12.53 19.86 -15.87
C PHE A 62 13.04 18.94 -14.76
N ARG A 63 14.36 18.94 -14.48
CA ARG A 63 14.96 18.09 -13.43
C ARG A 63 14.40 18.34 -12.02
N ARG A 64 13.91 19.54 -11.75
CA ARG A 64 13.26 19.88 -10.46
C ARG A 64 11.88 19.26 -10.29
N GLN A 65 11.22 18.86 -11.38
CA GLN A 65 9.88 18.26 -11.32
C GLN A 65 9.95 16.81 -10.86
N ARG A 66 9.15 16.42 -9.87
CA ARG A 66 9.11 15.02 -9.37
C ARG A 66 8.24 14.10 -10.22
N ARG A 67 7.14 14.63 -10.77
CA ARG A 67 6.11 13.86 -11.49
C ARG A 67 6.65 13.16 -12.75
N PRO A 68 7.47 13.79 -13.62
CA PRO A 68 7.99 13.11 -14.81
C PRO A 68 8.82 11.87 -14.47
N TYR A 69 9.71 11.97 -13.48
CA TYR A 69 10.52 10.83 -13.00
C TYR A 69 9.66 9.69 -12.49
N ARG A 70 8.65 9.97 -11.65
CA ARG A 70 7.75 8.94 -11.12
C ARG A 70 6.97 8.23 -12.24
N LEU A 71 6.53 8.98 -13.26
CA LEU A 71 5.76 8.41 -14.37
C LEU A 71 6.62 7.50 -15.26
N ILE A 72 7.82 7.92 -15.63
CA ILE A 72 8.69 7.10 -16.48
C ILE A 72 9.13 5.83 -15.74
N VAL A 73 9.57 5.95 -14.48
CA VAL A 73 9.99 4.80 -13.67
C VAL A 73 8.82 3.83 -13.46
N ARG A 74 7.63 4.32 -13.10
CA ARG A 74 6.44 3.46 -12.95
C ARG A 74 6.08 2.72 -14.25
N ARG A 75 6.16 3.40 -15.40
CA ARG A 75 5.86 2.79 -16.70
C ARG A 75 6.89 1.73 -17.09
N LEU A 76 8.18 1.99 -16.86
CA LEU A 76 9.25 1.02 -17.13
C LEU A 76 9.16 -0.19 -16.19
N ALA A 77 8.90 0.04 -14.90
CA ALA A 77 8.72 -1.02 -13.91
C ALA A 77 7.51 -1.92 -14.23
N ALA A 78 6.39 -1.33 -14.67
CA ALA A 78 5.21 -2.09 -15.10
C ALA A 78 5.48 -2.99 -16.32
N ASN A 79 6.52 -2.70 -17.10
CA ASN A 79 6.98 -3.50 -18.24
C ASN A 79 8.25 -4.32 -17.93
N ASN A 80 8.65 -4.42 -16.65
CA ASN A 80 9.85 -5.12 -16.18
C ASN A 80 11.16 -4.67 -16.86
N LYS A 81 11.24 -3.41 -17.32
CA LYS A 81 12.42 -2.85 -18.02
C LYS A 81 13.39 -2.19 -17.02
N PHE A 82 13.95 -2.99 -16.12
CA PHE A 82 14.84 -2.51 -15.03
C PHE A 82 16.15 -1.88 -15.53
N SER A 83 16.74 -2.41 -16.61
CA SER A 83 17.94 -1.82 -17.23
C SER A 83 17.71 -0.39 -17.73
N MET A 84 16.53 -0.10 -18.26
CA MET A 84 16.15 1.23 -18.72
C MET A 84 15.90 2.19 -17.54
N ILE A 85 15.41 1.68 -16.41
CA ILE A 85 15.29 2.47 -15.18
C ILE A 85 16.67 2.88 -14.68
N GLU A 86 17.60 1.92 -14.61
CA GLU A 86 18.99 2.19 -14.27
C GLU A 86 19.60 3.24 -15.20
N ASP A 87 19.47 3.06 -16.52
CA ASP A 87 19.98 4.00 -17.51
C ASP A 87 19.41 5.43 -17.35
N VAL A 88 18.11 5.55 -17.05
CA VAL A 88 17.47 6.85 -16.78
C VAL A 88 18.05 7.48 -15.51
N LEU A 89 18.10 6.75 -14.40
CA LEU A 89 18.46 7.30 -13.09
C LEU A 89 19.98 7.53 -12.95
N GLU A 90 20.81 6.66 -13.51
CA GLU A 90 22.27 6.81 -13.52
C GLU A 90 22.68 8.04 -14.33
N SER A 91 22.04 8.27 -15.48
CA SER A 91 22.29 9.45 -16.31
C SER A 91 21.98 10.78 -15.61
N GLN A 92 21.30 10.76 -14.45
CA GLN A 92 21.03 11.97 -13.67
C GLN A 92 22.20 12.40 -12.81
N LYS A 93 23.12 11.48 -12.46
CA LYS A 93 24.26 11.77 -11.59
C LYS A 93 25.27 12.71 -12.23
N LYS A 94 25.23 12.89 -13.56
CA LYS A 94 26.07 13.86 -14.29
C LYS A 94 25.71 15.33 -14.03
N TYR A 95 24.51 15.61 -13.53
CA TYR A 95 24.06 16.98 -13.29
C TYR A 95 24.37 17.43 -11.86
N ASP A 96 24.75 18.69 -11.68
CA ASP A 96 25.07 19.26 -10.36
C ASP A 96 23.93 19.18 -9.33
N ASP A 97 22.68 18.97 -9.78
CA ASP A 97 21.54 18.74 -8.88
C ASP A 97 21.77 17.55 -7.93
N ILE A 98 22.63 16.57 -8.29
CA ILE A 98 22.98 15.42 -7.44
C ILE A 98 23.65 15.81 -6.12
N ARG A 99 24.32 16.98 -6.07
CA ARG A 99 24.92 17.52 -4.84
C ARG A 99 23.87 17.91 -3.80
N VAL A 100 22.62 18.12 -4.23
CA VAL A 100 21.49 18.41 -3.34
C VAL A 100 20.93 17.09 -2.80
N GLU A 101 20.98 16.90 -1.48
CA GLU A 101 20.53 15.67 -0.81
C GLU A 101 19.12 15.22 -1.25
N GLY A 102 18.19 16.17 -1.38
CA GLY A 102 16.82 15.89 -1.83
C GLY A 102 16.70 15.36 -3.26
N PHE A 103 17.71 15.56 -4.12
CA PHE A 103 17.79 14.92 -5.43
C PHE A 103 18.30 13.48 -5.32
N GLY A 104 19.36 13.24 -4.55
CA GLY A 104 19.86 11.88 -4.25
C GLY A 104 18.79 11.00 -3.59
N MET A 105 18.11 11.51 -2.56
CA MET A 105 16.96 10.85 -1.91
C MET A 105 15.86 10.45 -2.89
N ARG A 106 15.63 11.26 -3.92
CA ARG A 106 14.62 10.98 -4.95
C ARG A 106 15.04 9.80 -5.81
N LEU A 107 16.30 9.72 -6.22
CA LEU A 107 16.83 8.58 -6.98
C LEU A 107 16.73 7.29 -6.15
N ILE A 108 17.15 7.34 -4.88
CA ILE A 108 17.01 6.22 -3.90
C ILE A 108 15.54 5.76 -3.83
N SER A 109 14.61 6.70 -3.66
CA SER A 109 13.17 6.39 -3.56
C SER A 109 12.60 5.79 -4.86
N LEU A 110 13.08 6.23 -6.03
CA LEU A 110 12.63 5.71 -7.33
C LEU A 110 13.13 4.29 -7.60
N TYR A 111 14.37 3.99 -7.23
CA TYR A 111 14.90 2.62 -7.26
C TYR A 111 14.14 1.72 -6.28
N GLY A 112 13.89 2.17 -5.04
CA GLY A 112 13.10 1.44 -4.05
C GLY A 112 11.68 1.11 -4.52
N ALA A 113 10.96 2.09 -5.08
CA ALA A 113 9.62 1.89 -5.65
C ALA A 113 9.60 0.93 -6.86
N SER A 114 10.77 0.65 -7.46
CA SER A 114 10.94 -0.28 -8.57
C SER A 114 11.45 -1.65 -8.12
N GLY A 115 11.66 -1.87 -6.82
CA GLY A 115 12.21 -3.12 -6.28
C GLY A 115 13.74 -3.27 -6.42
N MET A 116 14.44 -2.22 -6.85
CA MET A 116 15.88 -2.22 -7.15
C MET A 116 16.69 -1.73 -5.93
N LEU A 117 16.66 -2.48 -4.83
CA LEU A 117 17.30 -2.05 -3.57
C LEU A 117 18.82 -1.89 -3.69
N GLU A 118 19.51 -2.79 -4.41
CA GLU A 118 20.96 -2.72 -4.59
C GLU A 118 21.38 -1.39 -5.25
N HIS A 119 20.65 -0.96 -6.28
CA HIS A 119 20.88 0.34 -6.92
C HIS A 119 20.53 1.52 -6.01
N ALA A 120 19.47 1.40 -5.19
CA ALA A 120 19.14 2.42 -4.20
C ALA A 120 20.27 2.59 -3.17
N GLN A 121 20.84 1.48 -2.70
CA GLN A 121 21.98 1.47 -1.79
C GLN A 121 23.24 2.01 -2.45
N LYS A 122 23.53 1.63 -3.70
CA LYS A 122 24.64 2.18 -4.50
C LYS A 122 24.57 3.71 -4.57
N VAL A 123 23.39 4.29 -4.84
CA VAL A 123 23.23 5.75 -4.85
C VAL A 123 23.56 6.35 -3.48
N PHE A 124 23.11 5.74 -2.39
CA PHE A 124 23.39 6.21 -1.03
C PHE A 124 24.89 6.16 -0.70
N ASP A 125 25.57 5.07 -1.09
CA ASP A 125 26.99 4.85 -0.83
C ASP A 125 27.87 5.83 -1.64
N GLU A 126 27.48 6.15 -2.87
CA GLU A 126 28.18 7.12 -3.74
C GLU A 126 27.94 8.59 -3.39
N MET A 127 26.95 8.92 -2.53
CA MET A 127 26.63 10.32 -2.21
C MET A 127 27.85 11.16 -1.79
N PRO A 128 28.75 10.68 -0.90
CA PRO A 128 29.94 11.45 -0.50
C PRO A 128 30.91 11.71 -1.68
N GLU A 129 31.08 10.73 -2.57
CA GLU A 129 31.92 10.85 -3.77
C GLU A 129 31.32 11.87 -4.77
N LEU A 130 30.00 12.00 -4.77
CA LEU A 130 29.23 12.96 -5.56
C LEU A 130 29.13 14.35 -4.88
N ASN A 131 29.94 14.61 -3.85
CA ASN A 131 29.93 15.84 -3.05
C ASN A 131 28.55 16.14 -2.42
N CYS A 132 27.83 15.09 -2.02
CA CYS A 132 26.56 15.18 -1.32
C CYS A 132 26.68 14.55 0.07
N GLU A 133 26.42 15.33 1.11
CA GLU A 133 26.46 14.82 2.48
C GLU A 133 25.32 13.84 2.72
N ARG A 134 25.60 12.76 3.47
CA ARG A 134 24.58 11.82 3.94
C ARG A 134 24.08 12.28 5.30
N THR A 135 22.77 12.44 5.44
CA THR A 135 22.14 12.75 6.73
C THR A 135 21.11 11.69 7.09
N ILE A 136 20.46 11.88 8.24
CA ILE A 136 19.30 11.08 8.64
C ILE A 136 18.19 11.05 7.57
N LYS A 137 18.09 12.08 6.72
CA LYS A 137 17.10 12.14 5.63
C LYS A 137 17.40 11.15 4.51
N SER A 138 18.64 11.12 4.02
CA SER A 138 19.03 10.13 3.01
C SER A 138 19.06 8.71 3.57
N PHE A 139 19.39 8.54 4.85
CA PHE A 139 19.28 7.26 5.53
C PHE A 139 17.82 6.76 5.62
N ASN A 140 16.89 7.63 6.02
CA ASN A 140 15.46 7.33 6.03
C ASN A 140 14.92 7.03 4.63
N ALA A 141 15.44 7.69 3.58
CA ALA A 141 15.10 7.37 2.19
C ALA A 141 15.56 5.96 1.80
N LEU A 142 16.74 5.52 2.24
CA LEU A 142 17.24 4.17 2.00
C LEU A 142 16.41 3.11 2.71
N LEU A 143 16.10 3.30 4.00
CA LEU A 143 15.21 2.41 4.75
C LEU A 143 13.84 2.31 4.09
N LYS A 144 13.27 3.46 3.67
CA LYS A 144 11.99 3.50 2.97
C LYS A 144 12.05 2.78 1.62
N ALA A 145 13.16 2.91 0.89
CA ALA A 145 13.38 2.22 -0.38
C ALA A 145 13.43 0.70 -0.20
N ALA A 146 14.10 0.20 0.85
CA ALA A 146 14.10 -1.22 1.20
C ALA A 146 12.70 -1.73 1.58
N LEU A 147 11.93 -0.93 2.33
CA LEU A 147 10.54 -1.22 2.66
C LEU A 147 9.65 -1.28 1.40
N ASP A 148 9.76 -0.31 0.48
CA ASP A 148 9.00 -0.29 -0.77
C ASP A 148 9.36 -1.46 -1.70
N ALA A 149 10.63 -1.87 -1.69
CA ALA A 149 11.10 -3.05 -2.39
C ALA A 149 10.67 -4.38 -1.73
N LYS A 150 9.91 -4.33 -0.62
CA LYS A 150 9.49 -5.48 0.20
C LYS A 150 10.66 -6.34 0.68
N LYS A 151 11.84 -5.74 0.86
CA LYS A 151 13.04 -6.40 1.40
C LYS A 151 13.11 -6.14 2.91
N PHE A 152 12.13 -6.63 3.64
CA PHE A 152 11.94 -6.31 5.05
C PHE A 152 13.13 -6.72 5.94
N ASP A 153 13.74 -7.88 5.69
CA ASP A 153 14.97 -8.31 6.38
C ASP A 153 16.11 -7.29 6.21
N LYS A 154 16.24 -6.71 5.01
CA LYS A 154 17.24 -5.69 4.72
C LYS A 154 16.95 -4.36 5.41
N VAL A 155 15.68 -4.00 5.65
CA VAL A 155 15.35 -2.81 6.46
C VAL A 155 15.96 -2.96 7.87
N VAL A 156 15.79 -4.12 8.47
CA VAL A 156 16.29 -4.45 9.81
C VAL A 156 17.83 -4.51 9.83
N GLU A 157 18.45 -5.11 8.83
CA GLU A 157 19.92 -5.13 8.67
C GLU A 157 20.51 -3.71 8.55
N ILE A 158 19.99 -2.91 7.62
CA ILE A 158 20.44 -1.53 7.40
C ILE A 158 20.29 -0.72 8.69
N PHE A 159 19.17 -0.83 9.38
CA PHE A 159 18.92 -0.10 10.62
C PHE A 159 19.92 -0.42 11.73
N LYS A 160 20.40 -1.65 11.85
CA LYS A 160 21.39 -2.01 12.88
C LYS A 160 22.81 -1.59 12.52
N GLU A 161 23.20 -1.83 11.28
CA GLU A 161 24.61 -1.82 10.90
C GLU A 161 25.07 -0.45 10.43
N PHE A 162 24.22 0.26 9.69
CA PHE A 162 24.62 1.50 9.03
C PHE A 162 24.79 2.66 9.99
N PRO A 163 23.90 2.92 10.97
CA PRO A 163 24.06 4.02 11.92
C PRO A 163 25.45 4.09 12.56
N SER A 164 26.00 2.93 12.94
CA SER A 164 27.34 2.84 13.55
C SER A 164 28.48 3.07 12.55
N ARG A 165 28.28 2.77 11.27
CA ARG A 165 29.28 2.93 10.20
C ARG A 165 29.37 4.36 9.70
N VAL A 166 28.23 5.04 9.57
CA VAL A 166 28.14 6.39 8.99
C VAL A 166 27.93 7.48 10.04
N SER A 167 27.93 7.14 11.33
CA SER A 167 27.72 8.07 12.47
C SER A 167 26.42 8.87 12.36
N ILE A 168 25.35 8.23 11.90
CA ILE A 168 24.00 8.81 11.83
C ILE A 168 23.17 8.23 12.97
N GLU A 169 22.55 9.09 13.78
CA GLU A 169 21.62 8.64 14.83
C GLU A 169 20.20 8.44 14.24
N PRO A 170 19.58 7.26 14.41
CA PRO A 170 18.21 7.03 13.97
C PRO A 170 17.19 7.93 14.69
N ASP A 171 16.25 8.47 13.92
CA ASP A 171 15.16 9.31 14.42
C ASP A 171 13.82 8.54 14.45
N MET A 172 12.76 9.20 14.93
CA MET A 172 11.42 8.60 15.01
C MET A 172 10.93 8.07 13.65
N ILE A 173 11.35 8.67 12.53
CA ILE A 173 10.99 8.18 11.19
C ILE A 173 11.72 6.87 10.91
N SER A 174 13.02 6.77 11.22
CA SER A 174 13.79 5.52 11.09
C SER A 174 13.13 4.37 11.84
N TYR A 175 12.80 4.59 13.12
CA TYR A 175 12.12 3.61 13.97
C TYR A 175 10.76 3.20 13.41
N ASN A 176 9.93 4.15 13.00
CA ASN A 176 8.62 3.85 12.41
C ASN A 176 8.73 3.02 11.12
N ILE A 177 9.75 3.24 10.29
CA ILE A 177 9.98 2.42 9.08
C ILE A 177 10.31 0.98 9.46
N VAL A 178 11.15 0.76 10.47
CA VAL A 178 11.53 -0.59 10.94
C VAL A 178 10.35 -1.30 11.59
N ILE A 179 9.61 -0.62 12.47
CA ILE A 179 8.39 -1.13 13.09
C ILE A 179 7.40 -1.54 12.00
N HIS A 180 7.21 -0.69 10.97
CA HIS A 180 6.34 -1.03 9.85
C HIS A 180 6.84 -2.27 9.09
N ALA A 181 8.14 -2.36 8.80
CA ALA A 181 8.72 -3.53 8.15
C ALA A 181 8.49 -4.83 8.94
N LEU A 182 8.72 -4.81 10.25
CA LEU A 182 8.49 -5.96 11.14
C LEU A 182 7.02 -6.38 11.18
N CYS A 183 6.12 -5.40 11.24
CA CYS A 183 4.68 -5.63 11.16
C CYS A 183 4.25 -6.27 9.83
N GLU A 184 4.83 -5.87 8.69
CA GLU A 184 4.54 -6.48 7.38
C GLU A 184 5.11 -7.90 7.24
N MET A 185 6.18 -8.25 7.97
CA MET A 185 6.68 -9.63 8.06
C MET A 185 5.83 -10.53 8.95
N GLY A 186 4.92 -9.96 9.75
CA GLY A 186 4.19 -10.69 10.80
C GLY A 186 4.97 -10.85 12.11
N SER A 187 6.20 -10.33 12.18
CA SER A 187 7.05 -10.31 13.39
C SER A 187 6.60 -9.20 14.36
N VAL A 188 5.34 -9.25 14.80
CA VAL A 188 4.76 -8.19 15.64
C VAL A 188 5.44 -8.11 17.01
N ASP A 189 5.93 -9.23 17.55
CA ASP A 189 6.68 -9.23 18.82
C ASP A 189 8.00 -8.47 18.72
N ASP A 190 8.74 -8.65 17.62
CA ASP A 190 9.95 -7.87 17.37
C ASP A 190 9.63 -6.38 17.18
N ALA A 191 8.50 -6.06 16.54
CA ALA A 191 8.04 -4.68 16.39
C ALA A 191 7.77 -4.02 17.77
N LEU A 192 7.18 -4.76 18.72
CA LEU A 192 6.98 -4.30 20.10
C LEU A 192 8.31 -4.12 20.85
N LEU A 193 9.30 -4.99 20.64
CA LEU A 193 10.64 -4.83 21.22
C LEU A 193 11.31 -3.53 20.73
N VAL A 194 11.18 -3.19 19.45
CA VAL A 194 11.70 -1.93 18.90
C VAL A 194 11.00 -0.71 19.52
N VAL A 195 9.73 -0.83 19.90
CA VAL A 195 9.00 0.26 20.59
C VAL A 195 9.53 0.45 22.01
N HIS A 196 9.81 -0.64 22.73
CA HIS A 196 10.43 -0.55 24.05
C HIS A 196 11.84 0.06 23.97
N GLU A 197 12.62 -0.28 22.95
CA GLU A 197 13.95 0.29 22.77
C GLU A 197 13.91 1.77 22.30
N LEU A 198 12.90 2.17 21.51
CA LEU A 198 12.59 3.57 21.27
C LEU A 198 12.40 4.32 22.60
N GLU A 199 11.56 3.80 23.50
CA GLU A 199 11.30 4.39 24.82
C GLU A 199 12.57 4.44 25.69
N ASP A 200 13.34 3.36 25.74
CA ASP A 200 14.62 3.28 26.45
C ASP A 200 15.65 4.31 25.93
N SER A 201 15.55 4.68 24.66
CA SER A 201 16.39 5.72 24.05
C SER A 201 15.93 7.15 24.39
N GLY A 202 14.91 7.29 25.23
CA GLY A 202 14.33 8.58 25.63
C GLY A 202 13.42 9.19 24.57
N LYS A 203 13.01 8.42 23.55
CA LYS A 203 12.12 8.88 22.48
C LYS A 203 10.70 8.37 22.75
N GLU A 204 9.71 9.25 22.71
CA GLU A 204 8.33 8.88 23.00
C GLU A 204 7.59 8.39 21.73
N PRO A 205 6.90 7.24 21.78
CA PRO A 205 6.07 6.77 20.68
C PRO A 205 4.98 7.78 20.32
N GLY A 206 4.91 8.16 19.05
CA GLY A 206 3.88 9.07 18.54
C GLY A 206 2.66 8.34 17.93
N LEU A 207 1.69 9.12 17.45
CA LEU A 207 0.48 8.62 16.77
C LEU A 207 0.79 7.65 15.63
N VAL A 208 1.83 7.92 14.83
CA VAL A 208 2.25 7.04 13.72
C VAL A 208 2.73 5.68 14.23
N THR A 209 3.47 5.66 15.34
CA THR A 209 4.00 4.45 15.97
C THR A 209 2.84 3.57 16.46
N PHE A 210 1.92 4.16 17.24
CA PHE A 210 0.74 3.46 17.72
C PHE A 210 -0.16 2.95 16.58
N ASN A 211 -0.47 3.79 15.60
CA ASN A 211 -1.30 3.38 14.45
C ASN A 211 -0.66 2.23 13.66
N THR A 212 0.68 2.18 13.55
CA THR A 212 1.38 1.09 12.87
C THR A 212 1.24 -0.23 13.62
N ILE A 213 1.43 -0.20 14.95
CA ILE A 213 1.35 -1.40 15.81
C ILE A 213 -0.08 -1.89 15.96
N LEU A 214 -1.04 -0.98 16.23
CA LEU A 214 -2.47 -1.31 16.31
C LEU A 214 -2.94 -1.99 15.03
N ASN A 215 -2.53 -1.48 13.87
CA ASN A 215 -2.87 -2.10 12.58
C ASN A 215 -2.34 -3.51 12.45
N ALA A 216 -1.11 -3.75 12.91
CA ALA A 216 -0.54 -5.09 12.89
C ALA A 216 -1.24 -6.03 13.88
N LEU A 217 -1.45 -5.60 15.12
CA LEU A 217 -2.09 -6.42 16.16
C LEU A 217 -3.51 -6.83 15.76
N TYR A 218 -4.35 -5.87 15.36
CA TYR A 218 -5.72 -6.16 14.96
C TYR A 218 -5.81 -7.01 13.69
N LYS A 219 -4.96 -6.76 12.68
CA LYS A 219 -4.93 -7.56 11.45
C LYS A 219 -4.50 -9.00 11.71
N ASN A 220 -3.65 -9.23 12.71
CA ASN A 220 -3.20 -10.57 13.12
C ASN A 220 -4.09 -11.20 14.21
N GLY A 221 -5.28 -10.65 14.49
CA GLY A 221 -6.22 -11.19 15.47
C GLY A 221 -5.79 -11.06 16.93
N ARG A 222 -4.69 -10.34 17.22
CA ARG A 222 -4.18 -10.08 18.59
C ARG A 222 -4.93 -8.92 19.26
N PHE A 223 -6.25 -9.03 19.32
CA PHE A 223 -7.13 -7.92 19.70
C PHE A 223 -6.90 -7.42 21.13
N GLN A 224 -6.74 -8.32 22.12
CA GLN A 224 -6.52 -7.90 23.51
C GLN A 224 -5.21 -7.13 23.68
N GLU A 225 -4.17 -7.47 22.93
CA GLU A 225 -2.92 -6.73 22.92
C GLU A 225 -3.08 -5.38 22.22
N GLY A 226 -3.87 -5.32 21.15
CA GLY A 226 -4.30 -4.08 20.52
C GLY A 226 -4.96 -3.13 21.52
N GLU A 227 -5.90 -3.61 22.33
CA GLU A 227 -6.56 -2.80 23.37
C GLU A 227 -5.59 -2.34 24.46
N ARG A 228 -4.58 -3.15 24.84
CA ARG A 228 -3.52 -2.70 25.76
C ARG A 228 -2.69 -1.56 25.15
N MET A 229 -2.36 -1.67 23.86
CA MET A 229 -1.65 -0.61 23.13
C MET A 229 -2.51 0.65 22.98
N TRP A 230 -3.81 0.51 22.76
CA TRP A 230 -4.77 1.61 22.75
C TRP A 230 -4.82 2.34 24.10
N ALA A 231 -4.95 1.59 25.19
CA ALA A 231 -4.94 2.16 26.54
C ALA A 231 -3.59 2.83 26.86
N MET A 232 -2.47 2.30 26.36
CA MET A 232 -1.16 2.95 26.49
C MET A 232 -1.08 4.26 25.71
N MET A 233 -1.61 4.29 24.49
CA MET A 233 -1.69 5.48 23.66
C MET A 233 -2.45 6.61 24.36
N GLU A 234 -3.63 6.30 24.93
CA GLU A 234 -4.44 7.26 25.68
C GLU A 234 -3.75 7.72 26.98
N ARG A 235 -3.12 6.80 27.74
CA ARG A 235 -2.36 7.16 28.96
C ARG A 235 -1.17 8.08 28.70
N LYS A 236 -0.57 7.99 27.50
CA LYS A 236 0.50 8.89 27.06
C LYS A 236 -0.03 10.19 26.41
N ASN A 237 -1.34 10.46 26.51
CA ASN A 237 -2.00 11.61 25.90
C ASN A 237 -1.80 11.73 24.39
N VAL A 238 -1.57 10.61 23.70
CA VAL A 238 -1.53 10.57 22.24
C VAL A 238 -2.96 10.39 21.75
N VAL A 239 -3.55 11.45 21.20
CA VAL A 239 -4.97 11.47 20.79
C VAL A 239 -5.19 10.54 19.59
N PRO A 240 -6.09 9.52 19.69
CA PRO A 240 -6.47 8.69 18.54
C PRO A 240 -7.13 9.51 17.43
N ASP A 241 -6.78 9.21 16.19
CA ASP A 241 -7.36 9.84 15.01
C ASP A 241 -8.31 8.89 14.27
N VAL A 242 -8.93 9.37 13.19
CA VAL A 242 -9.81 8.54 12.35
C VAL A 242 -9.12 7.26 11.87
N ARG A 243 -7.80 7.29 11.64
CA ARG A 243 -7.03 6.11 11.22
C ARG A 243 -6.86 5.10 12.36
N SER A 244 -6.68 5.54 13.60
CA SER A 244 -6.71 4.69 14.80
C SER A 244 -8.03 3.93 14.87
N TYR A 245 -9.15 4.65 14.76
CA TYR A 245 -10.49 4.06 14.80
C TYR A 245 -10.79 3.12 13.63
N ASN A 246 -10.42 3.50 12.41
CA ASN A 246 -10.57 2.63 11.22
C ASN A 246 -9.84 1.30 11.38
N THR A 247 -8.72 1.34 12.10
CA THR A 247 -7.90 0.18 12.39
C THR A 247 -8.55 -0.70 13.46
N LYS A 248 -9.11 -0.10 14.53
CA LYS A 248 -9.90 -0.80 15.56
C LYS A 248 -11.17 -1.42 14.99
N LEU A 249 -11.93 -0.69 14.16
CA LEU A 249 -13.13 -1.20 13.47
C LEU A 249 -12.81 -2.47 12.68
N ARG A 250 -11.76 -2.47 11.85
CA ARG A 250 -11.33 -3.69 11.15
C ARG A 250 -10.99 -4.83 12.12
N GLY A 251 -10.33 -4.52 13.23
CA GLY A 251 -9.99 -5.49 14.27
C GLY A 251 -11.19 -6.17 14.92
N ILE A 252 -12.26 -5.42 15.20
CA ILE A 252 -13.52 -5.96 15.75
C ILE A 252 -14.11 -6.99 14.76
N PHE A 253 -14.07 -6.70 13.46
CA PHE A 253 -14.52 -7.66 12.45
C PHE A 253 -13.65 -8.94 12.37
N VAL A 254 -12.42 -8.91 12.86
CA VAL A 254 -11.59 -10.12 13.00
C VAL A 254 -11.85 -10.83 14.34
N HIS A 255 -12.13 -10.08 15.41
CA HIS A 255 -12.21 -10.58 16.78
C HIS A 255 -13.55 -11.24 17.15
N ASP A 256 -14.70 -10.56 16.96
CA ASP A 256 -15.91 -10.91 17.73
C ASP A 256 -17.23 -11.08 16.96
N GLY A 257 -17.27 -10.87 15.65
CA GLY A 257 -18.58 -10.80 14.98
C GLY A 257 -19.09 -9.39 14.69
N GLY A 258 -18.30 -8.33 14.90
CA GLY A 258 -18.75 -6.95 14.64
C GLY A 258 -19.64 -6.43 15.76
N LEU A 259 -19.69 -7.13 16.90
CA LEU A 259 -20.64 -6.86 17.98
C LEU A 259 -20.44 -5.47 18.57
N GLU A 260 -19.18 -5.05 18.70
CA GLU A 260 -18.80 -3.75 19.26
C GLU A 260 -18.65 -2.64 18.20
N ALA A 261 -18.90 -2.92 16.92
CA ALA A 261 -18.58 -2.00 15.83
C ALA A 261 -19.41 -0.69 15.90
N ASP A 262 -20.70 -0.79 16.21
CA ASP A 262 -21.61 0.36 16.37
C ASP A 262 -21.23 1.22 17.58
N GLU A 263 -20.70 0.61 18.66
CA GLU A 263 -20.23 1.34 19.84
C GLU A 263 -18.99 2.15 19.54
N VAL A 264 -18.04 1.61 18.77
CA VAL A 264 -16.86 2.34 18.34
C VAL A 264 -17.22 3.56 17.49
N VAL A 265 -18.20 3.46 16.58
CA VAL A 265 -18.65 4.63 15.81
C VAL A 265 -19.30 5.69 16.71
N ARG A 266 -20.04 5.26 17.74
CA ARG A 266 -20.62 6.18 18.73
C ARG A 266 -19.55 6.88 19.55
N GLU A 267 -18.50 6.14 19.94
CA GLU A 267 -17.33 6.67 20.63
C GLU A 267 -16.63 7.75 19.79
N MET A 268 -16.40 7.48 18.50
CA MET A 268 -15.84 8.47 17.55
C MET A 268 -16.65 9.76 17.56
N GLY A 269 -17.99 9.65 17.46
CA GLY A 269 -18.89 10.80 17.53
C GLY A 269 -18.78 11.59 18.84
N SER A 270 -18.71 10.90 19.98
CA SER A 270 -18.57 11.52 21.30
C SER A 270 -17.24 12.28 21.47
N LYS A 271 -16.18 11.83 20.79
CA LYS A 271 -14.86 12.46 20.76
C LYS A 271 -14.70 13.50 19.64
N GLY A 272 -15.77 13.79 18.88
CA GLY A 272 -15.74 14.75 17.78
C GLY A 272 -14.98 14.28 16.54
N ILE A 273 -14.67 12.99 16.44
CA ILE A 273 -13.98 12.38 15.30
C ILE A 273 -15.03 11.91 14.31
N LYS A 274 -15.08 12.55 13.14
CA LYS A 274 -16.04 12.17 12.09
C LYS A 274 -15.56 10.90 11.37
N PRO A 275 -16.40 9.85 11.25
CA PRO A 275 -16.09 8.71 10.40
C PRO A 275 -15.89 9.14 8.94
N ASP A 276 -14.92 8.54 8.28
CA ASP A 276 -14.62 8.77 6.87
C ASP A 276 -15.04 7.56 6.00
N VAL A 277 -14.83 7.65 4.69
CA VAL A 277 -15.12 6.54 3.76
C VAL A 277 -14.39 5.24 4.16
N PHE A 278 -13.23 5.32 4.82
CA PHE A 278 -12.50 4.14 5.28
C PHE A 278 -13.14 3.53 6.53
N SER A 279 -13.71 4.35 7.43
CA SER A 279 -14.51 3.88 8.57
C SER A 279 -15.72 3.08 8.07
N TYR A 280 -16.50 3.66 7.16
CA TYR A 280 -17.68 3.01 6.61
C TYR A 280 -17.32 1.75 5.80
N ASN A 281 -16.23 1.79 5.02
CA ASN A 281 -15.77 0.61 4.30
C ASN A 281 -15.35 -0.53 5.23
N ALA A 282 -14.74 -0.24 6.39
CA ALA A 282 -14.42 -1.27 7.37
C ALA A 282 -15.68 -1.98 7.88
N LEU A 283 -16.74 -1.21 8.16
CA LEU A 283 -18.05 -1.73 8.57
C LEU A 283 -18.73 -2.53 7.45
N ILE A 284 -18.82 -1.95 6.25
CA ILE A 284 -19.48 -2.55 5.09
C ILE A 284 -18.81 -3.86 4.70
N SER A 285 -17.49 -3.86 4.50
CA SER A 285 -16.76 -5.09 4.16
C SER A 285 -16.91 -6.14 5.24
N GLY A 286 -16.77 -5.74 6.51
CA GLY A 286 -16.89 -6.64 7.63
C GLY A 286 -18.28 -7.29 7.76
N TYR A 287 -19.36 -6.55 7.54
CA TYR A 287 -20.72 -7.11 7.55
C TYR A 287 -21.00 -7.97 6.30
N CYS A 288 -20.51 -7.57 5.12
CA CYS A 288 -20.59 -8.37 3.90
C CYS A 288 -19.91 -9.73 4.07
N ASP A 289 -18.70 -9.76 4.63
CA ASP A 289 -17.91 -10.99 4.83
C ASP A 289 -18.61 -11.98 5.78
N ARG A 290 -19.52 -11.48 6.64
CA ARG A 290 -20.36 -12.30 7.53
C ARG A 290 -21.76 -12.57 7.01
N GLY A 291 -22.05 -12.18 5.77
CA GLY A 291 -23.37 -12.37 5.16
C GLY A 291 -24.47 -11.47 5.74
N ASN A 292 -24.13 -10.49 6.58
CA ASN A 292 -25.12 -9.54 7.12
C ASN A 292 -25.30 -8.35 6.16
N LEU A 293 -25.97 -8.61 5.04
CA LEU A 293 -26.19 -7.60 4.00
C LEU A 293 -27.07 -6.43 4.49
N MET A 294 -27.95 -6.66 5.46
CA MET A 294 -28.83 -5.63 6.03
C MET A 294 -28.02 -4.51 6.69
N GLU A 295 -27.10 -4.87 7.60
CA GLU A 295 -26.23 -3.90 8.25
C GLU A 295 -25.24 -3.25 7.27
N ALA A 296 -24.72 -4.02 6.30
CA ALA A 296 -23.86 -3.46 5.26
C ALA A 296 -24.56 -2.35 4.47
N LYS A 297 -25.83 -2.53 4.09
CA LYS A 297 -26.63 -1.52 3.39
C LYS A 297 -26.96 -0.31 4.27
N LYS A 298 -27.24 -0.50 5.56
CA LYS A 298 -27.42 0.59 6.53
C LYS A 298 -26.19 1.49 6.56
N TRP A 299 -24.99 0.91 6.70
CA TRP A 299 -23.73 1.67 6.71
C TRP A 299 -23.40 2.31 5.36
N TYR A 300 -23.79 1.69 4.25
CA TYR A 300 -23.72 2.32 2.93
C TYR A 300 -24.63 3.55 2.80
N GLY A 301 -25.83 3.51 3.39
CA GLY A 301 -26.70 4.68 3.48
C GLY A 301 -26.09 5.82 4.29
N GLU A 302 -25.33 5.51 5.34
CA GLU A 302 -24.61 6.50 6.16
C GLU A 302 -23.46 7.18 5.41
N ILE A 303 -22.82 6.52 4.43
CA ILE A 303 -21.82 7.18 3.55
C ILE A 303 -22.43 8.41 2.88
N LYS A 304 -23.63 8.26 2.30
CA LYS A 304 -24.32 9.34 1.58
C LYS A 304 -24.77 10.46 2.53
N LYS A 305 -25.30 10.10 3.70
CA LYS A 305 -25.74 11.08 4.72
C LYS A 305 -24.60 11.93 5.26
N ASN A 306 -23.39 11.36 5.34
CA ASN A 306 -22.21 12.04 5.85
C ASN A 306 -21.33 12.64 4.74
N GLU A 307 -21.92 12.90 3.57
CA GLU A 307 -21.26 13.55 2.41
C GLU A 307 -19.96 12.85 1.96
N CYS A 308 -19.80 11.57 2.28
CA CYS A 308 -18.69 10.76 1.83
C CYS A 308 -19.02 10.18 0.45
N THR A 309 -18.04 10.13 -0.45
CA THR A 309 -18.22 9.48 -1.75
C THR A 309 -17.83 8.01 -1.66
N PRO A 310 -18.73 7.05 -1.98
CA PRO A 310 -18.38 5.64 -2.12
C PRO A 310 -17.19 5.46 -3.06
N ASN A 311 -16.29 4.53 -2.74
CA ASN A 311 -15.08 4.28 -3.53
C ASN A 311 -14.99 2.83 -4.00
N LEU A 312 -13.87 2.48 -4.64
CA LEU A 312 -13.60 1.13 -5.12
C LEU A 312 -13.86 0.05 -4.06
N VAL A 313 -13.43 0.27 -2.82
CA VAL A 313 -13.59 -0.72 -1.74
C VAL A 313 -15.07 -0.90 -1.37
N THR A 314 -15.85 0.19 -1.35
CA THR A 314 -17.29 0.15 -1.09
C THR A 314 -18.02 -0.75 -2.09
N PHE A 315 -17.84 -0.49 -3.38
CA PHE A 315 -18.52 -1.23 -4.44
C PHE A 315 -18.00 -2.67 -4.59
N ALA A 316 -16.70 -2.88 -4.44
CA ALA A 316 -16.11 -4.22 -4.51
C ALA A 316 -16.57 -5.15 -3.38
N ALA A 317 -17.00 -4.59 -2.24
CA ALA A 317 -17.58 -5.36 -1.14
C ALA A 317 -19.10 -5.59 -1.32
N LEU A 318 -19.87 -4.54 -1.64
CA LEU A 318 -21.33 -4.62 -1.68
C LEU A 318 -21.88 -5.35 -2.90
N ILE A 319 -21.32 -5.13 -4.10
CA ILE A 319 -21.88 -5.70 -5.34
C ILE A 319 -21.87 -7.24 -5.28
N PRO A 320 -20.73 -7.90 -4.97
CA PRO A 320 -20.73 -9.36 -4.85
C PRO A 320 -21.62 -9.87 -3.72
N ALA A 321 -21.67 -9.17 -2.58
CA ALA A 321 -22.53 -9.54 -1.46
C ALA A 321 -24.02 -9.48 -1.82
N CYS A 322 -24.45 -8.48 -2.60
CA CYS A 322 -25.82 -8.39 -3.12
C CYS A 322 -26.14 -9.54 -4.08
N CYS A 323 -25.23 -9.85 -5.02
CA CYS A 323 -25.39 -10.99 -5.93
C CYS A 323 -25.51 -12.32 -5.17
N ASN A 324 -24.65 -12.55 -4.18
CA ASN A 324 -24.68 -13.77 -3.37
C ASN A 324 -25.96 -13.91 -2.54
N ALA A 325 -26.57 -12.79 -2.13
CA ALA A 325 -27.85 -12.76 -1.44
C ALA A 325 -29.07 -12.84 -2.39
N GLY A 326 -28.84 -12.88 -3.71
CA GLY A 326 -29.89 -12.86 -4.74
C GLY A 326 -30.54 -11.48 -4.98
N ASP A 327 -30.01 -10.42 -4.36
CA ASP A 327 -30.54 -9.07 -4.49
C ASP A 327 -29.94 -8.35 -5.70
N LEU A 328 -30.34 -8.82 -6.88
CA LEU A 328 -29.79 -8.35 -8.15
C LEU A 328 -30.24 -6.93 -8.52
N ASP A 329 -31.42 -6.50 -8.06
CA ASP A 329 -31.90 -5.13 -8.27
C ASP A 329 -30.95 -4.13 -7.61
N VAL A 330 -30.60 -4.37 -6.33
CA VAL A 330 -29.65 -3.50 -5.64
C VAL A 330 -28.24 -3.63 -6.22
N ALA A 331 -27.82 -4.83 -6.65
CA ALA A 331 -26.52 -5.00 -7.30
C ALA A 331 -26.41 -4.20 -8.61
N TYR A 332 -27.48 -4.17 -9.42
CA TYR A 332 -27.57 -3.39 -10.64
C TYR A 332 -27.48 -1.88 -10.37
N GLU A 333 -28.26 -1.37 -9.42
CA GLU A 333 -28.22 0.05 -9.02
C GLU A 333 -26.83 0.47 -8.51
N LEU A 334 -26.19 -0.39 -7.70
CA LEU A 334 -24.82 -0.16 -7.23
C LEU A 334 -23.80 -0.12 -8.38
N CYS A 335 -23.98 -0.92 -9.44
CA CYS A 335 -23.14 -0.84 -10.63
C CYS A 335 -23.30 0.48 -11.39
N LEU A 336 -24.53 0.98 -11.54
CA LEU A 336 -24.79 2.27 -12.19
C LEU A 336 -24.18 3.42 -11.37
N GLU A 337 -24.35 3.38 -10.05
CA GLU A 337 -23.74 4.37 -9.17
C GLU A 337 -22.21 4.31 -9.23
N ALA A 338 -21.63 3.11 -9.27
CA ALA A 338 -20.19 2.95 -9.44
C ALA A 338 -19.73 3.59 -10.77
N ILE A 339 -20.44 3.38 -11.88
CA ILE A 339 -20.09 4.01 -13.16
C ILE A 339 -20.05 5.55 -13.04
N ASN A 340 -21.00 6.13 -12.30
CA ASN A 340 -21.07 7.58 -12.04
C ASN A 340 -19.93 8.08 -11.13
N CYS A 341 -19.58 7.33 -10.08
CA CYS A 341 -18.46 7.66 -9.18
C CYS A 341 -17.07 7.44 -9.81
N ARG A 342 -17.00 6.72 -10.95
CA ARG A 342 -15.78 6.40 -11.70
C ARG A 342 -14.64 5.71 -10.91
N PRO A 343 -14.90 4.76 -9.98
CA PRO A 343 -13.84 3.92 -9.43
C PRO A 343 -13.41 2.88 -10.46
N PHE A 344 -12.12 2.53 -10.48
CA PHE A 344 -11.63 1.45 -11.35
C PHE A 344 -12.00 0.08 -10.76
N LEU A 345 -13.23 -0.37 -11.03
CA LEU A 345 -13.68 -1.74 -10.73
C LEU A 345 -13.10 -2.71 -11.77
N LYS A 346 -12.95 -3.97 -11.38
CA LYS A 346 -12.50 -5.01 -12.32
C LYS A 346 -13.70 -5.55 -13.12
N ALA A 347 -13.43 -6.07 -14.32
CA ALA A 347 -14.46 -6.61 -15.20
C ALA A 347 -15.26 -7.75 -14.54
N GLU A 348 -14.63 -8.55 -13.66
CA GLU A 348 -15.26 -9.68 -13.00
C GLU A 348 -16.44 -9.26 -12.09
N VAL A 349 -16.36 -8.07 -11.48
CA VAL A 349 -17.43 -7.56 -10.59
C VAL A 349 -18.68 -7.23 -11.39
N PHE A 350 -18.54 -6.56 -12.53
CA PHE A 350 -19.69 -6.27 -13.40
C PHE A 350 -20.22 -7.53 -14.08
N LYS A 351 -19.32 -8.44 -14.48
CA LYS A 351 -19.71 -9.71 -15.09
C LYS A 351 -20.59 -10.53 -14.15
N LEU A 352 -20.28 -10.58 -12.86
CA LEU A 352 -21.10 -11.26 -11.86
C LEU A 352 -22.55 -10.77 -11.86
N VAL A 353 -22.77 -9.46 -11.95
CA VAL A 353 -24.12 -8.88 -11.99
C VAL A 353 -24.82 -9.19 -13.30
N VAL A 354 -24.11 -9.04 -14.43
CA VAL A 354 -24.66 -9.31 -15.77
C VAL A 354 -25.08 -10.78 -15.92
N ASP A 355 -24.24 -11.71 -15.47
CA ASP A 355 -24.52 -13.15 -15.50
C ASP A 355 -25.74 -13.46 -14.60
N GLY A 356 -25.77 -12.92 -13.37
CA GLY A 356 -26.91 -13.11 -12.47
C GLY A 356 -28.24 -12.54 -12.99
N LEU A 357 -28.21 -11.36 -13.63
CA LEU A 357 -29.40 -10.76 -14.26
C LEU A 357 -29.89 -11.60 -15.44
N ALA A 358 -28.98 -12.09 -16.27
CA ALA A 358 -29.29 -12.95 -17.42
C ALA A 358 -29.92 -14.28 -16.99
N GLU A 359 -29.36 -14.94 -15.98
CA GLU A 359 -29.87 -16.21 -15.43
C GLU A 359 -31.28 -16.06 -14.83
N ASN A 360 -31.61 -14.88 -14.30
CA ASN A 360 -32.94 -14.58 -13.72
C ASN A 360 -33.91 -13.90 -14.71
N GLY A 361 -33.62 -13.95 -16.01
CA GLY A 361 -34.52 -13.45 -17.06
C GLY A 361 -34.58 -11.93 -17.20
N LYS A 362 -33.72 -11.18 -16.51
CA LYS A 362 -33.60 -9.70 -16.60
C LYS A 362 -32.63 -9.28 -17.71
N SER A 363 -32.81 -9.84 -18.91
CA SER A 363 -31.90 -9.65 -20.06
C SER A 363 -31.79 -8.19 -20.53
N GLU A 364 -32.84 -7.39 -20.32
CA GLU A 364 -32.83 -5.97 -20.67
C GLU A 364 -31.88 -5.17 -19.76
N GLU A 365 -31.93 -5.39 -18.45
CA GLU A 365 -31.03 -4.76 -17.48
C GLU A 365 -29.59 -5.22 -17.68
N ALA A 366 -29.38 -6.52 -17.95
CA ALA A 366 -28.07 -7.06 -18.30
C ALA A 366 -27.47 -6.35 -19.53
N SER A 367 -28.27 -6.13 -20.58
CA SER A 367 -27.85 -5.43 -21.80
C SER A 367 -27.52 -3.96 -21.54
N LYS A 368 -28.37 -3.25 -20.80
CA LYS A 368 -28.13 -1.85 -20.41
C LYS A 368 -26.86 -1.68 -19.59
N LEU A 369 -26.58 -2.62 -18.68
CA LEU A 369 -25.36 -2.59 -17.87
C LEU A 369 -24.11 -2.79 -18.74
N VAL A 370 -24.14 -3.76 -19.66
CA VAL A 370 -23.03 -3.98 -20.62
C VAL A 370 -22.76 -2.74 -21.45
N GLU A 371 -23.80 -2.10 -21.99
CA GLU A 371 -23.67 -0.86 -22.76
C GLU A 371 -23.07 0.28 -21.94
N SER A 372 -23.54 0.45 -20.70
CA SER A 372 -23.07 1.50 -19.78
C SER A 372 -21.59 1.30 -19.43
N VAL A 373 -21.17 0.07 -19.13
CA VAL A 373 -19.76 -0.28 -18.85
C VAL A 373 -18.89 -0.08 -20.08
N ASN A 374 -19.33 -0.53 -21.26
CA ASN A 374 -18.58 -0.38 -22.51
C ASN A 374 -18.46 1.07 -22.98
N SER A 375 -19.42 1.93 -22.61
CA SER A 375 -19.39 3.37 -22.90
C SER A 375 -18.44 4.13 -21.95
N ALA A 376 -18.14 3.57 -20.78
CA ALA A 376 -17.28 4.18 -19.78
C ALA A 376 -15.79 4.05 -20.16
N LYS A 377 -15.27 5.00 -20.94
CA LYS A 377 -13.87 5.01 -21.45
C LYS A 377 -12.76 4.84 -20.41
N TYR A 378 -13.04 5.09 -19.12
CA TYR A 378 -12.05 4.93 -18.05
C TYR A 378 -11.88 3.47 -17.62
N LEU A 379 -12.85 2.60 -17.94
CA LEU A 379 -12.78 1.16 -17.79
C LEU A 379 -12.11 0.60 -19.05
N ASN A 380 -10.84 0.20 -18.95
CA ASN A 380 -10.02 -0.22 -20.09
C ASN A 380 -10.30 -1.67 -20.51
N TYR A 381 -11.56 -2.08 -20.56
CA TYR A 381 -11.98 -3.43 -20.95
C TYR A 381 -13.39 -3.38 -21.58
N LYS A 382 -13.76 -4.46 -22.28
CA LYS A 382 -15.11 -4.63 -22.82
C LYS A 382 -15.82 -5.77 -22.10
N LEU A 383 -17.04 -5.53 -21.66
CA LEU A 383 -17.94 -6.56 -21.18
C LEU A 383 -18.74 -7.13 -22.36
N LEU A 384 -19.06 -8.43 -22.28
CA LEU A 384 -19.92 -9.12 -23.24
C LEU A 384 -21.12 -9.69 -22.48
N LEU A 385 -22.25 -9.80 -23.18
CA LEU A 385 -23.40 -10.53 -22.66
C LEU A 385 -23.09 -12.04 -22.59
N PRO A 386 -23.56 -12.74 -21.55
CA PRO A 386 -23.47 -14.19 -21.49
C PRO A 386 -24.26 -14.82 -22.65
N MET A 387 -23.69 -15.86 -23.26
CA MET A 387 -24.37 -16.67 -24.25
C MET A 387 -25.33 -17.60 -23.51
N ILE A 388 -26.56 -17.14 -23.26
CA ILE A 388 -27.61 -17.98 -22.67
C ILE A 388 -27.97 -19.06 -23.70
N LYS A 389 -27.82 -20.34 -23.33
CA LYS A 389 -28.21 -21.50 -24.15
C LYS A 389 -29.63 -21.94 -23.87
#